data_AF-A0A1Y2UEX1-F1
#
_entry.id   AF-A0A1Y2UEX1-F1
#
_cell.length_a   1.000
_cell.length_b   1.000
_cell.length_c   1.000
_cell.angle_alpha   90.00
_cell.angle_beta   90.00
_cell.angle_gamma   90.00
#
_symmetry.space_group_name_H-M   'P 1'
#
loop_
_entity.id
_entity.type
_entity.pdbx_description
1 polymer ?
#
loop_
_entity_poly.entity_id
_entity_poly.type
_entity_poly.pdbx_seq_one_letter_code
_entity_poly.pdbx_strand_id
1 'polypeptide(L)'
;LEISAEDFAPVHQGLLPSLTHRGICLRTIISFHWIWSTYYLLTSAHDILAILFVSILQWDLPSEWPCLFGSVLEAYSLRRFWGVFWQRLHVHIIAAYTPNFLCSVEIGQRGNLWWGRRMTNALRALWIFLMSACCHALVNLVVSQKNTIRLELHFFLANYMACLMET
;
A
#
# COMPACT_ATOMS: atom_id res chain seq x y z
N LEU A 1 -8.31 -23.66 14.60
CA LEU A 1 -6.89 -23.24 14.72
C LEU A 1 -6.77 -22.48 16.03
N GLU A 2 -6.09 -23.02 17.03
CA GLU A 2 -5.85 -22.29 18.28
C GLU A 2 -4.65 -21.35 18.08
N ILE A 3 -4.89 -20.06 18.23
CA ILE A 3 -3.90 -18.99 18.04
C ILE A 3 -3.34 -18.65 19.43
N SER A 4 -2.03 -18.76 19.60
CA SER A 4 -1.36 -18.46 20.88
C SER A 4 -0.44 -17.24 20.74
N ALA A 5 -0.02 -16.65 21.87
CA ALA A 5 0.92 -15.53 21.86
C ALA A 5 2.28 -15.91 21.25
N GLU A 6 2.68 -17.18 21.35
CA GLU A 6 3.93 -17.69 20.79
C GLU A 6 3.98 -17.60 19.26
N ASP A 7 2.83 -17.66 18.59
CA ASP A 7 2.73 -17.50 17.13
C ASP A 7 3.25 -16.16 16.62
N PHE A 8 3.24 -15.15 17.50
CA PHE A 8 3.66 -13.78 17.20
C PHE A 8 4.99 -13.43 17.87
N ALA A 9 5.70 -14.41 18.43
CA ALA A 9 6.98 -14.20 19.10
C ALA A 9 7.99 -13.54 18.15
N PRO A 10 8.93 -12.72 18.68
CA PRO A 10 9.92 -11.99 17.87
C PRO A 10 10.75 -12.88 16.92
N VAL A 11 10.94 -14.15 17.26
CA VAL A 11 11.64 -15.14 16.42
C VAL A 11 10.97 -15.35 15.05
N HIS A 12 9.66 -15.13 14.96
CA HIS A 12 8.88 -15.25 13.73
C HIS A 12 8.81 -13.94 12.92
N GLN A 13 9.38 -12.84 13.43
CA GLN A 13 9.32 -11.51 12.79
C GLN A 13 10.55 -11.20 11.92
N GLY A 14 11.40 -12.20 11.65
CA GLY A 14 12.58 -12.08 10.80
C GLY A 14 12.27 -11.88 9.30
N LEU A 15 13.27 -11.41 8.56
CA LEU A 15 13.17 -11.17 7.10
C LEU A 15 13.03 -12.47 6.29
N LEU A 16 13.65 -13.55 6.79
CA LEU A 16 13.49 -14.92 6.33
C LEU A 16 12.96 -15.76 7.50
N PRO A 17 11.66 -15.69 7.80
CA PRO A 17 11.08 -16.43 8.91
C PRO A 17 11.06 -17.93 8.60
N SER A 18 10.98 -18.75 9.64
CA SER A 18 10.80 -20.20 9.46
C SER A 18 9.51 -20.49 8.69
N LEU A 19 9.64 -21.17 7.55
CA LEU A 19 8.54 -21.56 6.67
C LEU A 19 7.84 -22.82 7.18
N THR A 20 7.39 -22.79 8.43
CA THR A 20 6.58 -23.87 8.99
C THR A 20 5.17 -23.82 8.41
N HIS A 21 4.51 -24.97 8.27
CA HIS A 21 3.12 -25.03 7.80
C HIS A 21 2.19 -24.13 8.64
N ARG A 22 2.35 -24.15 9.98
CA ARG A 22 1.60 -23.29 10.90
C ARG A 22 1.87 -21.81 10.63
N GLY A 23 3.14 -21.42 10.48
CA GLY A 23 3.53 -20.03 10.21
C GLY A 23 3.00 -19.51 8.87
N ILE A 24 3.02 -20.32 7.82
CA ILE A 24 2.44 -19.97 6.52
C ILE A 24 0.92 -19.80 6.65
N CYS A 25 0.23 -20.78 7.25
CA CYS A 25 -1.22 -20.73 7.45
C CYS A 25 -1.66 -19.48 8.22
N LEU A 26 -0.99 -19.18 9.33
CA LEU A 26 -1.27 -17.97 10.12
C LEU A 26 -1.05 -16.70 9.32
N ARG A 27 0.08 -16.56 8.61
CA ARG A 27 0.35 -15.39 7.76
C ARG A 27 -0.73 -15.22 6.70
N THR A 28 -1.12 -16.29 6.02
CA THR A 28 -2.18 -16.24 5.02
C THR A 28 -3.50 -15.75 5.63
N ILE A 29 -3.92 -16.32 6.76
CA ILE A 29 -5.17 -15.93 7.43
C ILE A 29 -5.12 -14.47 7.90
N ILE A 30 -4.04 -14.07 8.57
CA ILE A 30 -3.87 -12.71 9.11
C ILE A 30 -3.80 -11.69 7.97
N SER A 31 -3.02 -11.95 6.92
CA SER A 31 -2.94 -11.07 5.76
C SER A 31 -4.28 -10.95 5.04
N PHE A 32 -4.99 -12.06 4.85
CA PHE A 32 -6.32 -12.04 4.21
C PHE A 32 -7.31 -11.23 5.06
N HIS A 33 -7.36 -11.49 6.36
CA HIS A 33 -8.20 -10.73 7.28
C HIS A 33 -7.83 -9.24 7.29
N TRP A 34 -6.55 -8.89 7.35
CA TRP A 34 -6.08 -7.50 7.36
C TRP A 34 -6.45 -6.75 6.07
N ILE A 35 -6.27 -7.38 4.91
CA ILE A 35 -6.61 -6.80 3.61
C ILE A 35 -8.11 -6.51 3.54
N TRP A 36 -8.95 -7.50 3.84
CA TRP A 36 -10.39 -7.36 3.68
C TRP A 36 -11.04 -6.50 4.76
N SER A 37 -10.60 -6.60 6.02
CA SER A 37 -11.09 -5.70 7.07
C SER A 37 -10.81 -4.24 6.74
N THR A 38 -9.61 -3.94 6.22
CA THR A 38 -9.22 -2.60 5.78
C THR A 38 -10.03 -2.14 4.57
N TYR A 39 -10.23 -3.03 3.58
CA TYR A 39 -11.08 -2.76 2.43
C TYR A 39 -12.50 -2.37 2.85
N TYR A 40 -13.16 -3.19 3.66
CA TYR A 40 -14.53 -2.93 4.09
C TYR A 40 -14.63 -1.67 4.95
N LEU A 41 -13.69 -1.46 5.87
CA LEU A 41 -13.68 -0.26 6.72
C LEU A 41 -13.58 1.02 5.89
N LEU A 42 -12.63 1.08 4.97
CA LEU A 42 -12.40 2.26 4.14
C LEU A 42 -13.53 2.49 3.14
N THR A 43 -14.02 1.44 2.48
CA THR A 43 -15.16 1.56 1.55
C THR A 43 -16.42 2.01 2.29
N SER A 44 -16.71 1.44 3.46
CA SER A 44 -17.89 1.86 4.24
C SER A 44 -17.78 3.31 4.67
N ALA A 45 -16.62 3.73 5.18
CA ALA A 45 -16.39 5.12 5.56
C ALA A 45 -16.51 6.07 4.36
N HIS A 46 -15.96 5.68 3.21
CA HIS A 46 -16.06 6.43 1.97
C HIS A 46 -17.50 6.60 1.51
N ASP A 47 -18.28 5.52 1.49
CA ASP A 47 -19.67 5.55 1.02
C ASP A 47 -20.56 6.37 1.96
N ILE A 48 -20.33 6.29 3.28
CA ILE A 48 -21.03 7.13 4.27
C ILE A 48 -20.73 8.61 4.02
N LEU A 49 -19.46 8.96 3.81
CA LEU A 49 -19.08 10.34 3.52
C LEU A 49 -19.61 10.80 2.16
N ALA A 50 -19.56 9.95 1.13
CA ALA A 50 -20.12 10.27 -0.19
C ALA A 50 -21.62 10.57 -0.08
N ILE A 51 -22.39 9.76 0.65
CA ILE A 51 -23.82 10.03 0.90
C ILE A 51 -24.01 11.38 1.60
N LEU A 52 -23.22 11.66 2.62
CA LEU A 52 -23.29 12.92 3.36
C LEU A 52 -22.99 14.13 2.46
N PHE A 53 -21.85 14.14 1.77
CA PHE A 53 -21.39 15.30 0.99
C PHE A 53 -22.13 15.48 -0.33
N VAL A 54 -22.49 14.40 -1.01
CA VAL A 54 -23.18 14.45 -2.31
C VAL A 54 -24.69 14.56 -2.13
N SER A 55 -25.30 13.73 -1.28
CA SER A 55 -26.77 13.62 -1.22
C SER A 55 -27.40 14.54 -0.17
N ILE A 56 -26.79 14.68 1.01
CA ILE A 56 -27.36 15.45 2.13
C ILE A 56 -26.96 16.92 2.05
N LEU A 57 -25.64 17.18 2.00
CA LEU A 57 -25.09 18.53 1.98
C LEU A 57 -25.08 19.16 0.59
N GLN A 58 -25.05 18.31 -0.45
CA GLN A 58 -24.98 18.72 -1.86
C GLN A 58 -23.79 19.65 -2.14
N TRP A 59 -22.66 19.41 -1.46
CA TRP A 59 -21.41 20.15 -1.68
C TRP A 59 -20.62 19.60 -2.85
N ASP A 60 -20.71 18.29 -3.08
CA ASP A 60 -19.91 17.59 -4.07
C ASP A 60 -20.80 16.90 -5.13
N LEU A 61 -20.23 16.66 -6.30
CA LEU A 61 -20.81 15.85 -7.36
C LEU A 61 -20.44 14.37 -7.17
N PRO A 62 -21.29 13.41 -7.60
CA PRO A 62 -20.96 11.99 -7.54
C PRO A 62 -19.64 11.61 -8.24
N SER A 63 -19.27 12.34 -9.30
CA SER A 63 -18.01 12.12 -10.04
C SER A 63 -16.75 12.46 -9.24
N GLU A 64 -16.88 13.26 -8.17
CA GLU A 64 -15.78 13.63 -7.28
C GLU A 64 -15.48 12.55 -6.24
N TRP A 65 -16.33 11.53 -6.13
CA TRP A 65 -16.21 10.40 -5.20
C TRP A 65 -15.96 9.07 -5.94
N PRO A 66 -14.83 8.92 -6.68
CA PRO A 66 -14.53 7.68 -7.38
C PRO A 66 -14.24 6.53 -6.41
N CYS A 67 -14.37 5.29 -6.88
CA CYS A 67 -14.07 4.11 -6.06
C CYS A 67 -12.64 4.15 -5.48
N LEU A 68 -12.52 3.92 -4.17
CA LEU A 68 -11.24 3.89 -3.48
C LEU A 68 -10.32 2.76 -3.93
N PHE A 69 -10.89 1.65 -4.41
CA PHE A 69 -10.18 0.46 -4.83
C PHE A 69 -10.43 0.18 -6.31
N GLY A 70 -9.44 -0.41 -6.98
CA GLY A 70 -9.61 -0.95 -8.32
C GLY A 70 -10.34 -2.29 -8.33
N SER A 71 -10.37 -2.94 -9.49
CA SER A 71 -10.90 -4.29 -9.61
C SER A 71 -9.96 -5.32 -8.97
N VAL A 72 -10.50 -6.20 -8.12
CA VAL A 72 -9.79 -7.37 -7.56
C VAL A 72 -9.22 -8.28 -8.64
N LEU A 73 -9.89 -8.37 -9.79
CA LEU A 73 -9.45 -9.23 -10.91
C LEU A 73 -8.09 -8.77 -11.48
N GLU A 74 -7.72 -7.51 -11.28
CA GLU A 74 -6.44 -6.97 -11.72
C GLU A 74 -5.29 -7.27 -10.75
N ALA A 75 -5.56 -7.87 -9.59
CA ALA A 75 -4.59 -8.16 -8.54
C ALA A 75 -3.86 -9.51 -8.72
N TYR A 76 -3.55 -9.90 -9.96
CA TYR A 76 -2.87 -11.17 -10.28
C TYR A 76 -1.34 -11.14 -10.12
N SER A 77 -0.77 -10.02 -9.69
CA SER A 77 0.65 -9.86 -9.34
C SER A 77 0.76 -8.82 -8.23
N LEU A 78 1.83 -8.85 -7.43
CA LEU A 78 2.02 -7.91 -6.33
C LEU A 78 2.13 -6.46 -6.83
N ARG A 79 2.79 -6.25 -7.97
CA ARG A 79 2.86 -4.93 -8.62
C ARG A 79 1.48 -4.38 -8.93
N ARG A 80 0.58 -5.20 -9.47
CA ARG A 80 -0.78 -4.75 -9.81
C ARG A 80 -1.69 -4.68 -8.60
N PHE A 81 -1.48 -5.54 -7.61
CA PHE A 81 -2.14 -5.43 -6.32
C PHE A 81 -1.91 -4.04 -5.74
N TRP A 82 -0.66 -3.59 -5.59
CA TRP A 82 -0.36 -2.26 -5.02
C TRP A 82 -0.60 -1.10 -5.99
N GLY A 83 -0.37 -1.29 -7.30
CA GLY A 83 -0.41 -0.19 -8.28
C GLY A 83 -1.77 0.05 -8.94
N VAL A 84 -2.69 -0.93 -8.91
CA VAL A 84 -3.97 -0.86 -9.64
C VAL A 84 -5.16 -1.06 -8.71
N PHE A 85 -5.09 -2.11 -7.87
CA PHE A 85 -6.20 -2.53 -7.02
C PHE A 85 -6.23 -1.78 -5.67
N TRP A 86 -5.11 -1.75 -4.94
CA TRP A 86 -5.07 -1.32 -3.55
C TRP A 86 -5.20 0.20 -3.41
N GLN A 87 -6.15 0.62 -2.57
CA GLN A 87 -6.40 1.96 -2.01
C GLN A 87 -5.76 3.15 -2.75
N ARG A 88 -6.57 3.97 -3.43
CA ARG A 88 -6.11 5.15 -4.20
C ARG A 88 -6.04 6.46 -3.43
N LEU A 89 -6.52 6.49 -2.18
CA LEU A 89 -6.63 7.71 -1.37
C LEU A 89 -5.29 8.45 -1.21
N HIS A 90 -4.19 7.71 -1.07
CA HIS A 90 -2.87 8.30 -0.86
C HIS A 90 -2.21 8.79 -2.16
N VAL A 91 -2.73 8.42 -3.34
CA VAL A 91 -2.07 8.69 -4.63
C VAL A 91 -1.88 10.18 -4.86
N HIS A 92 -2.93 10.99 -4.66
CA HIS A 92 -2.86 12.43 -4.88
C HIS A 92 -1.94 13.13 -3.85
N ILE A 93 -2.01 12.73 -2.58
CA ILE A 93 -1.18 13.29 -1.52
C ILE A 93 0.29 12.98 -1.80
N ILE A 94 0.63 11.71 -2.05
CA ILE A 94 2.02 11.31 -2.31
C ILE A 94 2.53 11.94 -3.61
N ALA A 95 1.70 12.06 -4.65
CA ALA A 95 2.06 12.75 -5.88
C ALA A 95 2.42 14.21 -5.63
N ALA A 96 1.68 14.92 -4.79
CA ALA A 96 1.96 16.32 -4.44
C ALA A 96 3.32 16.51 -3.72
N TYR A 97 3.76 15.50 -2.96
CA TYR A 97 5.07 15.51 -2.30
C TYR A 97 6.17 14.76 -3.07
N THR A 98 5.92 14.34 -4.31
CA THR A 98 6.92 13.64 -5.11
C THR A 98 7.90 14.65 -5.73
N PRO A 99 9.22 14.51 -5.52
CA PRO A 99 10.22 15.40 -6.11
C PRO A 99 10.13 15.50 -7.63
N ASN A 100 10.34 16.70 -8.19
CA ASN A 100 10.19 16.98 -9.62
C ASN A 100 10.99 16.05 -10.54
N PHE A 101 12.19 15.62 -10.14
CA PHE A 101 13.02 14.70 -10.92
C PHE A 101 12.45 13.26 -11.00
N LEU A 102 11.54 12.90 -10.08
CA LEU A 102 10.77 11.64 -10.12
C LEU A 102 9.42 11.80 -10.82
N CYS A 103 8.99 13.04 -11.07
CA CYS A 103 7.80 13.39 -11.86
C CYS A 103 8.11 13.64 -13.34
N SER A 104 9.36 14.00 -13.67
CA SER A 104 9.81 14.33 -15.02
C SER A 104 9.95 13.10 -15.93
N VAL A 105 8.82 12.52 -16.33
CA VAL A 105 8.73 11.58 -17.45
C VAL A 105 7.65 11.99 -18.46
N GLU A 106 6.85 13.02 -18.18
CA GLU A 106 5.97 13.62 -19.20
C GLU A 106 6.65 14.70 -20.05
N ILE A 107 7.79 15.26 -19.61
CA ILE A 107 8.58 16.26 -20.36
C ILE A 107 9.95 15.66 -20.68
N GLY A 108 10.03 14.89 -21.76
CA GLY A 108 11.25 14.21 -22.16
C GLY A 108 11.12 13.45 -23.48
N GLN A 109 10.48 14.06 -24.48
CA GLN A 109 10.62 13.66 -25.87
C GLN A 109 12.09 13.83 -26.32
N ARG A 110 12.93 12.81 -26.13
CA ARG A 110 14.12 12.50 -26.97
C ARG A 110 14.97 11.42 -26.31
N GLY A 111 14.91 10.21 -26.84
CA GLY A 111 15.98 9.21 -26.66
C GLY A 111 15.49 7.83 -26.23
N ASN A 112 15.89 6.82 -27.01
CA ASN A 112 15.65 5.38 -26.82
C ASN A 112 16.36 4.79 -25.58
N LEU A 113 16.24 5.39 -24.39
CA LEU A 113 16.84 4.88 -23.16
C LEU A 113 15.79 4.25 -22.27
N TRP A 114 15.34 3.04 -22.65
CA TRP A 114 14.38 2.25 -21.86
C TRP A 114 14.87 2.06 -20.41
N TRP A 115 16.19 1.96 -20.22
CA TRP A 115 16.85 1.89 -18.92
C TRP A 115 16.59 3.11 -18.04
N GLY A 116 16.62 4.31 -18.62
CA GLY A 116 16.31 5.55 -17.91
C GLY A 116 14.89 5.55 -17.39
N ARG A 117 13.91 5.19 -18.25
CA ARG A 117 12.50 5.09 -17.85
C ARG A 117 12.25 4.05 -16.76
N ARG A 118 12.87 2.86 -16.89
CA ARG A 118 12.75 1.79 -15.90
C ARG A 118 13.33 2.20 -14.55
N MET A 119 14.49 2.86 -14.56
CA MET A 119 15.12 3.39 -13.34
C MET A 119 14.24 4.46 -12.68
N THR A 120 13.73 5.44 -13.43
CA THR A 120 12.87 6.48 -12.86
C THR A 120 11.59 5.91 -12.27
N ASN A 121 10.97 4.94 -12.93
CA ASN A 121 9.78 4.26 -12.40
C ASN A 121 10.10 3.47 -11.12
N ALA A 122 11.26 2.80 -11.06
CA ALA A 122 11.70 2.09 -9.87
C ALA A 122 11.95 3.05 -8.69
N LEU A 123 12.64 4.17 -8.94
CA LEU A 123 12.87 5.21 -7.92
C LEU A 123 11.56 5.86 -7.45
N ARG A 124 10.62 6.09 -8.37
CA ARG A 124 9.28 6.60 -8.03
C ARG A 124 8.52 5.61 -7.16
N ALA A 125 8.56 4.32 -7.51
CA ALA A 125 7.95 3.28 -6.68
C ALA A 125 8.61 3.25 -5.30
N LEU A 126 9.94 3.23 -5.22
CA LEU A 126 10.68 3.28 -3.95
C LEU A 126 10.24 4.46 -3.08
N TRP A 127 10.11 5.66 -3.67
CA TRP A 127 9.63 6.85 -2.98
C TRP A 127 8.23 6.65 -2.39
N ILE A 128 7.29 6.10 -3.16
CA ILE A 128 5.92 5.82 -2.71
C ILE A 128 5.94 4.84 -1.54
N PHE A 129 6.66 3.71 -1.67
CA PHE A 129 6.77 2.70 -0.62
C PHE A 129 7.39 3.26 0.68
N LEU A 130 8.42 4.11 0.58
CA LEU A 130 9.02 4.77 1.75
C LEU A 130 8.07 5.76 2.42
N MET A 131 7.35 6.58 1.63
CA MET A 131 6.36 7.51 2.17
C MET A 131 5.24 6.75 2.90
N SER A 132 4.76 5.65 2.32
CA SER A 132 3.79 4.78 2.98
C SER A 132 4.32 4.21 4.30
N ALA A 133 5.57 3.72 4.34
CA ALA A 133 6.18 3.24 5.58
C ALA A 133 6.23 4.32 6.67
N CYS A 134 6.61 5.55 6.31
CA CYS A 134 6.62 6.68 7.24
C CYS A 134 5.22 7.01 7.75
N CYS A 135 4.21 7.07 6.88
CA CYS A 135 2.82 7.33 7.28
C CYS A 135 2.29 6.26 8.24
N HIS A 136 2.50 4.98 7.93
CA HIS A 136 2.06 3.89 8.80
C HIS A 136 2.79 3.91 10.16
N ALA A 137 4.11 4.13 10.16
CA ALA A 137 4.88 4.23 11.40
C ALA A 137 4.42 5.40 12.27
N LEU A 138 4.11 6.55 11.65
CA LEU A 138 3.59 7.73 12.35
C LEU A 138 2.21 7.46 12.94
N VAL A 139 1.29 6.84 12.18
CA VAL A 139 -0.04 6.46 12.69
C VAL A 139 0.09 5.49 13.86
N ASN A 140 0.96 4.47 13.76
CA ASN A 140 1.20 3.54 14.85
C ASN A 140 1.81 4.22 16.09
N LEU A 141 2.69 5.20 15.89
CA LEU A 141 3.25 5.99 16.98
C LEU A 141 2.16 6.81 17.68
N VAL A 142 1.29 7.47 16.91
CA VAL A 142 0.24 8.34 17.47
C VAL A 142 -0.88 7.52 18.13
N VAL A 143 -1.38 6.48 17.45
CA VAL A 143 -2.54 5.71 17.90
C VAL A 143 -2.16 4.64 18.92
N SER A 144 -1.08 3.90 18.65
CA SER A 144 -0.67 2.76 19.50
C SER A 144 0.45 3.09 20.47
N GLN A 145 1.02 4.30 20.42
CA GLN A 145 2.18 4.71 21.23
C GLN A 145 3.38 3.76 21.07
N LYS A 146 3.50 3.14 19.89
CA LYS A 146 4.53 2.15 19.57
C LYS A 146 5.34 2.60 18.37
N ASN A 147 6.66 2.70 18.55
CA ASN A 147 7.57 2.92 17.44
C ASN A 147 7.73 1.63 16.63
N THR A 148 7.12 1.60 15.46
CA THR A 148 7.11 0.45 14.54
C THR A 148 7.89 0.70 13.25
N ILE A 149 8.65 1.80 13.17
CA ILE A 149 9.32 2.24 11.92
C ILE A 149 10.15 1.14 11.25
N ARG A 150 10.84 0.32 12.05
CA ARG A 150 11.64 -0.80 11.54
C ARG A 150 10.77 -1.85 10.85
N LEU A 151 9.63 -2.21 11.45
CA LEU A 151 8.70 -3.21 10.91
C LEU A 151 8.00 -2.67 9.64
N GLU A 152 7.61 -1.39 9.66
CA GLU A 152 7.01 -0.74 8.50
C GLU A 152 7.99 -0.66 7.33
N LEU A 153 9.22 -0.18 7.56
CA LEU A 153 10.26 -0.16 6.54
C LEU A 153 10.54 -1.56 5.99
N HIS A 154 10.61 -2.58 6.87
CA HIS A 154 10.78 -3.97 6.42
C HIS A 154 9.63 -4.42 5.51
N PHE A 155 8.37 -4.16 5.88
CA PHE A 155 7.20 -4.54 5.10
C PHE A 155 7.19 -3.88 3.73
N PHE A 156 7.33 -2.54 3.68
CA PHE A 156 7.25 -1.80 2.42
C PHE A 156 8.46 -2.05 1.53
N LEU A 157 9.68 -2.16 2.06
CA LEU A 157 10.86 -2.47 1.25
C LEU A 157 10.83 -3.91 0.71
N ALA A 158 10.34 -4.88 1.48
CA ALA A 158 10.18 -6.26 0.98
C ALA A 158 9.17 -6.31 -0.18
N ASN A 159 8.04 -5.61 -0.06
CA ASN A 159 7.05 -5.51 -1.14
C ASN A 159 7.59 -4.76 -2.36
N TYR A 160 8.36 -3.68 -2.17
CA TYR A 160 9.04 -2.98 -3.25
C TYR A 160 9.99 -3.91 -4.03
N MET A 161 10.84 -4.65 -3.31
CA MET A 161 11.79 -5.59 -3.93
C MET A 161 11.05 -6.70 -4.68
N ALA A 162 10.00 -7.28 -4.09
CA ALA A 162 9.16 -8.27 -4.78
C ALA A 162 8.52 -7.69 -6.05
N CYS A 163 7.94 -6.48 -5.98
CA CYS A 163 7.39 -5.79 -7.15
C CYS A 163 8.45 -5.50 -8.23
N LEU A 164 9.71 -5.25 -7.84
CA LEU A 164 10.83 -5.03 -8.76
C LEU A 164 11.32 -6.33 -9.41
N MET A 165 11.15 -7.47 -8.75
CA MET A 165 11.51 -8.80 -9.26
C MET A 165 10.45 -9.39 -10.20
N GLU A 166 9.17 -9.02 -10.04
CA GLU A 166 8.05 -9.42 -10.92
C GLU A 166 8.11 -8.80 -12.35
N THR A 167 9.30 -8.45 -12.87
CA THR A 167 9.46 -7.78 -14.18
C THR A 167 9.51 -8.71 -15.36
#